data_AF-A0A2P5P6Z1-F1
#
_entry.id   AF-A0A2P5P6Z1-F1
#
_cell.length_a   1.000
_cell.length_b   1.000
_cell.length_c   1.000
_cell.angle_alpha   90.00
_cell.angle_beta   90.00
_cell.angle_gamma   90.00
#
_symmetry.space_group_name_H-M   'P 1'
#
loop_
_entity.id
_entity.type
_entity.pdbx_description
1 polymer ?
#
loop_
_entity_poly.entity_id
_entity_poly.type
_entity_poly.pdbx_seq_one_letter_code
_entity_poly.pdbx_strand_id
1 'polypeptide(L)'
;MKNRVTDKAIYLTAVAMAIAWVFAATLLGILHTNLAVRILIGMVPVAVLVYQVWLCFRYTLGQDEVQKRIILEGLSIAFMIALPVIFFVGFLMEAGVSLPFRFIDAGYFLEVMLVIGYTIAWRHYQ
;
A
#
# COMPACT_ATOMS: atom_id res chain seq x y z
N MET A 1 -8.35 -23.02 -16.85
CA MET A 1 -7.05 -22.75 -16.17
C MET A 1 -7.30 -21.74 -15.05
N LYS A 2 -7.18 -22.14 -13.78
CA LYS A 2 -7.23 -21.15 -12.67
C LYS A 2 -6.00 -20.25 -12.83
N ASN A 3 -6.18 -18.97 -13.17
CA ASN A 3 -5.10 -17.99 -13.13
C ASN A 3 -4.51 -17.99 -11.71
N ARG A 4 -3.40 -18.70 -11.51
CA ARG A 4 -2.63 -18.64 -10.27
C ARG A 4 -1.99 -17.26 -10.24
N VAL A 5 -2.36 -16.46 -9.24
CA VAL A 5 -1.65 -15.22 -8.93
C VAL A 5 -0.23 -15.60 -8.56
N THR A 6 0.76 -14.90 -9.11
CA THR A 6 2.17 -15.08 -8.79
C THR A 6 2.63 -14.03 -7.79
N ASP A 7 3.69 -14.33 -7.07
CA ASP A 7 4.44 -13.37 -6.26
C ASP A 7 4.83 -12.11 -7.06
N LYS A 8 5.24 -12.30 -8.32
CA LYS A 8 5.56 -11.20 -9.25
C LYS A 8 4.41 -10.23 -9.45
N ALA A 9 3.15 -10.71 -9.45
CA ALA A 9 2.00 -9.84 -9.62
C ALA A 9 1.87 -8.85 -8.46
N ILE A 10 2.20 -9.27 -7.23
CA ILE A 10 2.17 -8.42 -6.03
C ILE A 10 3.22 -7.31 -6.14
N TYR A 11 4.45 -7.65 -6.53
CA TYR A 11 5.52 -6.67 -6.73
C TYR A 11 5.22 -5.71 -7.89
N LEU A 12 4.65 -6.20 -8.99
CA LEU A 12 4.22 -5.36 -10.11
C LEU A 12 3.11 -4.39 -9.69
N THR A 13 2.17 -4.82 -8.85
CA THR A 13 1.15 -3.92 -8.31
C THR A 13 1.71 -2.90 -7.33
N ALA A 14 2.72 -3.24 -6.52
CA ALA A 14 3.42 -2.27 -5.69
C ALA A 14 4.10 -1.17 -6.54
N VAL A 15 4.73 -1.54 -7.66
CA VAL A 15 5.29 -0.57 -8.60
C VAL A 15 4.18 0.29 -9.23
N ALA A 16 3.09 -0.33 -9.67
CA ALA A 16 1.94 0.39 -10.22
C ALA A 16 1.32 1.35 -9.20
N MET A 17 1.29 0.96 -7.92
CA MET A 17 0.83 1.78 -6.80
C MET A 17 1.72 3.01 -6.62
N ALA A 18 3.05 2.82 -6.59
CA ALA A 18 3.99 3.93 -6.51
C ALA A 18 3.83 4.91 -7.69
N ILE A 19 3.68 4.41 -8.91
CA ILE A 19 3.44 5.23 -10.10
C ILE A 19 2.11 5.98 -10.01
N ALA A 20 1.02 5.29 -9.68
CA ALA A 20 -0.31 5.86 -9.53
C ALA A 20 -0.33 6.96 -8.48
N TRP A 21 0.41 6.77 -7.38
CA TRP A 21 0.55 7.72 -6.31
C TRP A 21 1.25 9.00 -6.76
N VAL A 22 2.46 8.89 -7.31
CA VAL A 22 3.24 10.03 -7.79
C VAL A 22 2.44 10.79 -8.85
N PHE A 23 1.84 10.07 -9.79
CA PHE A 23 1.01 10.65 -10.84
C PHE A 23 -0.18 11.43 -10.28
N ALA A 24 -0.96 10.84 -9.37
CA ALA A 24 -2.09 11.51 -8.74
C ALA A 24 -1.67 12.74 -7.91
N ALA A 25 -0.58 12.63 -7.15
CA ALA A 25 -0.02 13.73 -6.36
C ALA A 25 0.47 14.88 -7.24
N THR A 26 1.14 14.59 -8.35
CA THR A 26 1.58 15.59 -9.32
C THR A 26 0.39 16.27 -9.97
N LEU A 27 -0.60 15.51 -10.47
CA LEU A 27 -1.81 16.07 -11.08
C LEU A 27 -2.57 16.97 -10.10
N LEU A 28 -2.77 16.53 -8.85
CA LEU A 28 -3.44 17.34 -7.83
C LEU A 28 -2.70 18.63 -7.47
N GLY A 29 -1.39 18.68 -7.68
CA GLY A 29 -0.56 19.86 -7.45
C GLY A 29 -0.56 20.86 -8.61
N ILE A 30 -0.72 20.41 -9.85
CA ILE A 30 -0.60 21.28 -11.06
C ILE A 30 -1.95 21.58 -11.72
N LEU A 31 -2.90 20.66 -11.68
CA LEU A 31 -4.17 20.77 -12.40
C LEU A 31 -5.22 21.46 -11.55
N HIS A 32 -5.54 22.69 -11.92
CA HIS A 32 -6.61 23.48 -11.35
C HIS A 32 -7.93 23.09 -12.02
N THR A 33 -8.64 22.13 -11.43
CA THR A 33 -9.91 21.59 -11.94
C THR A 33 -10.99 21.61 -10.86
N ASN A 34 -12.23 21.30 -11.25
CA ASN A 34 -13.33 21.19 -10.32
C ASN A 34 -13.11 20.05 -9.29
N LEU A 35 -13.82 20.13 -8.17
CA LEU A 35 -13.68 19.19 -7.06
C LEU A 35 -13.92 17.73 -7.49
N ALA A 36 -14.89 17.48 -8.37
CA ALA A 36 -15.22 16.13 -8.82
C ALA A 36 -14.04 15.45 -9.53
N VAL A 37 -13.36 16.15 -10.43
CA VAL A 37 -12.18 15.63 -11.14
C VAL A 37 -11.04 15.38 -10.16
N ARG A 38 -10.83 16.26 -9.18
CA ARG A 38 -9.79 16.08 -8.16
C ARG A 38 -10.05 14.85 -7.27
N ILE A 39 -11.31 14.58 -6.91
CA ILE A 39 -11.68 13.37 -6.18
C ILE A 39 -11.34 12.13 -7.02
N LEU A 40 -11.70 12.12 -8.30
CA LEU A 40 -11.39 11.00 -9.19
C LEU A 40 -9.89 10.73 -9.30
N ILE A 41 -9.07 11.79 -9.41
CA ILE A 41 -7.60 11.66 -9.41
C ILE A 41 -7.11 11.06 -8.09
N GLY A 42 -7.62 11.55 -6.95
CA GLY A 42 -7.25 11.03 -5.62
C GLY A 42 -7.68 9.58 -5.37
N MET A 43 -8.73 9.11 -6.05
CA MET A 43 -9.21 7.73 -5.93
C MET A 43 -8.36 6.71 -6.70
N VAL A 44 -7.56 7.12 -7.69
CA VAL A 44 -6.73 6.21 -8.50
C VAL A 44 -5.76 5.38 -7.63
N PRO A 45 -4.90 5.96 -6.78
CA PRO A 45 -4.02 5.16 -5.93
C PRO A 45 -4.80 4.27 -4.95
N VAL A 46 -5.95 4.72 -4.46
CA VAL A 46 -6.80 3.90 -3.58
C VAL A 46 -7.31 2.65 -4.31
N ALA A 47 -7.75 2.79 -5.55
CA ALA A 47 -8.21 1.67 -6.36
C ALA A 47 -7.08 0.65 -6.63
N VAL A 48 -5.85 1.13 -6.89
CA VAL A 48 -4.68 0.27 -7.08
C VAL A 48 -4.33 -0.48 -5.79
N LEU A 49 -4.37 0.19 -4.63
CA LEU A 49 -4.15 -0.44 -3.33
C LEU A 49 -5.18 -1.54 -3.04
N VAL A 50 -6.47 -1.27 -3.28
CA VAL A 50 -7.54 -2.26 -3.11
C VAL A 50 -7.30 -3.47 -4.02
N TYR A 51 -6.89 -3.23 -5.27
CA TYR A 51 -6.56 -4.30 -6.19
C TYR A 51 -5.36 -5.13 -5.73
N GLN A 52 -4.31 -4.49 -5.21
CA GLN A 52 -3.14 -5.16 -4.65
C GLN A 52 -3.49 -6.02 -3.43
N VAL A 53 -4.29 -5.49 -2.48
CA VAL A 53 -4.77 -6.26 -1.33
C VAL A 53 -5.58 -7.48 -1.80
N TRP A 54 -6.44 -7.30 -2.80
CA TRP A 54 -7.19 -8.40 -3.40
C TRP A 54 -6.28 -9.47 -4.03
N LEU A 55 -5.22 -9.07 -4.75
CA LEU A 55 -4.22 -10.00 -5.28
C LEU A 55 -3.48 -10.74 -4.17
N CYS A 56 -3.03 -10.04 -3.13
CA CYS A 56 -2.39 -10.66 -1.96
C CYS A 56 -3.31 -11.69 -1.31
N PHE A 57 -4.59 -11.39 -1.15
CA PHE A 57 -5.58 -12.32 -0.62
C PHE A 57 -5.75 -13.55 -1.53
N ARG A 58 -5.91 -13.35 -2.85
CA ARG A 58 -6.04 -14.43 -3.83
C ARG A 58 -4.79 -15.32 -3.89
N TYR A 59 -3.61 -14.72 -3.80
CA TYR A 59 -2.33 -15.42 -3.72
C TYR A 59 -2.27 -16.30 -2.48
N THR A 60 -2.62 -15.73 -1.32
CA THR A 60 -2.63 -16.40 0.00
C THR A 60 -3.58 -17.60 0.04
N LEU A 61 -4.75 -17.50 -0.60
CA LEU A 61 -5.70 -18.62 -0.70
C LEU A 61 -5.14 -19.80 -1.50
N GLY A 62 -4.18 -19.56 -2.39
CA GLY A 62 -3.54 -20.58 -3.22
C GLY A 62 -2.33 -21.26 -2.58
N GLN A 63 -1.92 -20.84 -1.38
CA GLN A 63 -0.81 -21.42 -0.63
C GLN A 63 -1.28 -22.49 0.36
N ASP A 64 -0.33 -23.32 0.82
CA ASP A 64 -0.55 -24.32 1.86
C ASP A 64 -0.88 -23.66 3.22
N GLU A 65 -1.44 -24.40 4.17
CA GLU A 65 -1.93 -23.82 5.44
C GLU A 65 -0.84 -23.09 6.24
N VAL A 66 0.37 -23.65 6.27
CA VAL A 66 1.51 -23.04 6.96
C VAL A 66 1.85 -21.70 6.32
N GLN A 67 2.07 -21.68 5.00
CA GLN A 67 2.38 -20.46 4.24
C GLN A 67 1.28 -19.41 4.35
N LYS A 68 0.02 -19.83 4.29
CA LYS A 68 -1.15 -18.95 4.46
C LYS A 68 -1.13 -18.24 5.81
N ARG A 69 -0.88 -18.98 6.90
CA ARG A 69 -0.80 -18.40 8.26
C ARG A 69 0.31 -17.37 8.34
N ILE A 70 1.47 -17.69 7.79
CA ILE A 70 2.65 -16.83 7.81
C ILE A 70 2.41 -15.53 7.04
N ILE A 71 1.82 -15.61 5.84
CA ILE A 71 1.54 -14.40 5.02
C ILE A 71 0.53 -13.51 5.74
N LEU A 72 -0.52 -14.09 6.34
CA LEU A 72 -1.51 -13.32 7.10
C LEU A 72 -0.91 -12.69 8.37
N GLU A 73 -0.01 -13.37 9.05
CA GLU A 73 0.71 -12.84 10.22
C GLU A 73 1.63 -11.67 9.80
N GLY A 74 2.40 -11.84 8.73
CA GLY A 74 3.26 -10.79 8.17
C GLY A 74 2.47 -9.55 7.72
N LEU A 75 1.31 -9.75 7.07
CA LEU A 75 0.41 -8.65 6.72
C LEU A 75 -0.13 -7.94 7.95
N SER A 76 -0.56 -8.70 8.97
CA SER A 76 -1.10 -8.14 10.22
C SER A 76 -0.08 -7.30 10.96
N ILE A 77 1.17 -7.78 11.05
CA ILE A 77 2.29 -7.04 11.65
C ILE A 77 2.59 -5.77 10.85
N ALA A 78 2.65 -5.86 9.52
CA ALA A 78 2.87 -4.71 8.65
C ALA A 78 1.82 -3.60 8.87
N PHE A 79 0.54 -3.98 8.92
CA PHE A 79 -0.55 -3.05 9.23
C PHE A 79 -0.42 -2.45 10.64
N MET A 80 -0.13 -3.29 11.65
CA MET A 80 0.03 -2.84 13.04
C MET A 80 1.21 -1.87 13.23
N ILE A 81 2.25 -1.95 12.40
CA ILE A 81 3.38 -1.01 12.45
C ILE A 81 3.08 0.25 11.63
N ALA A 82 2.46 0.10 10.46
CA ALA A 82 2.16 1.23 9.58
C ALA A 82 1.15 2.21 10.21
N LEU A 83 0.09 1.70 10.84
CA LEU A 83 -1.01 2.53 11.35
C LEU A 83 -0.55 3.56 12.41
N PRO A 84 0.22 3.16 13.45
CA PRO A 84 0.73 4.09 14.44
C PRO A 84 1.68 5.12 13.85
N VAL A 85 2.52 4.73 12.87
CA VAL A 85 3.42 5.67 12.18
C VAL A 85 2.64 6.72 11.41
N ILE A 86 1.61 6.31 10.67
CA ILE A 86 0.71 7.22 9.94
C ILE A 86 0.02 8.19 10.90
N PHE A 87 -0.52 7.69 12.01
CA PHE A 87 -1.16 8.55 13.02
C PHE A 87 -0.16 9.50 13.68
N PHE A 88 1.01 9.01 14.05
CA PHE A 88 2.05 9.82 14.67
C PHE A 88 2.47 10.98 13.74
N VAL A 89 2.71 10.69 12.45
CA VAL A 89 3.00 11.72 11.45
C VAL A 89 1.85 12.71 11.33
N GLY A 90 0.60 12.24 11.28
CA GLY A 90 -0.58 13.10 11.24
C GLY A 90 -0.69 14.03 12.45
N PHE A 91 -0.47 13.52 13.66
CA PHE A 91 -0.49 14.34 14.87
C PHE A 91 0.66 15.34 14.93
N LEU A 92 1.86 15.00 14.45
CA LEU A 92 2.97 15.96 14.36
C LEU A 92 2.64 17.11 13.41
N MET A 93 2.03 16.81 12.26
CA MET A 93 1.60 17.85 11.31
C MET A 93 0.52 18.75 11.91
N GLU A 94 -0.47 18.17 12.58
CA GLU A 94 -1.53 18.94 13.27
C GLU A 94 -0.96 19.81 14.40
N ALA A 95 0.09 19.34 15.08
CA ALA A 95 0.83 20.11 16.09
C ALA A 95 1.71 21.23 15.50
N GLY A 96 1.71 21.43 14.17
CA GLY A 96 2.46 22.47 13.49
C GLY A 96 3.93 22.11 13.19
N VAL A 97 4.32 20.85 13.35
CA VAL A 97 5.66 20.39 12.96
C VAL A 97 5.75 20.35 11.44
N SER A 98 6.63 21.17 10.87
CA SER A 98 6.97 21.11 9.44
C SER A 98 7.79 19.87 9.16
N LEU A 99 7.16 18.89 8.50
CA LEU A 99 7.83 17.70 7.99
C LEU A 99 8.11 17.88 6.49
N PRO A 100 9.19 17.31 5.95
CA PRO A 100 9.47 17.32 4.51
C PRO A 100 8.50 16.41 3.71
N PHE A 101 7.48 15.86 4.37
CA PHE A 101 6.48 14.97 3.81
C PHE A 101 5.10 15.51 4.18
N ARG A 102 4.14 15.40 3.26
CA ARG A 102 2.73 15.75 3.47
C ARG A 102 1.98 14.55 4.06
N PHE A 103 0.82 14.78 4.64
CA PHE A 103 -0.02 13.71 5.21
C PHE A 103 -0.36 12.62 4.18
N ILE A 104 -0.57 13.02 2.93
CA ILE A 104 -0.76 12.08 1.82
C ILE A 104 0.43 11.11 1.72
N ASP A 105 1.67 11.57 1.89
CA ASP A 105 2.87 10.74 1.78
C ASP A 105 2.97 9.64 2.87
N ALA A 106 2.09 9.66 3.88
CA ALA A 106 1.92 8.56 4.84
C ALA A 106 1.50 7.24 4.17
N GLY A 107 0.86 7.30 3.00
CA GLY A 107 0.53 6.12 2.18
C GLY A 107 1.77 5.32 1.73
N TYR A 108 2.91 5.97 1.55
CA TYR A 108 4.18 5.27 1.24
C TYR A 108 4.64 4.40 2.40
N PHE A 109 4.42 4.82 3.64
CA PHE A 109 4.80 4.02 4.80
C PHE A 109 3.97 2.74 4.88
N LEU A 110 2.67 2.82 4.57
CA LEU A 110 1.82 1.63 4.48
C LEU A 110 2.35 0.65 3.44
N GLU A 111 2.64 1.14 2.23
CA GLU A 111 3.11 0.31 1.12
C GLU A 111 4.47 -0.34 1.44
N VAL A 112 5.42 0.43 1.97
CA VAL A 112 6.73 -0.08 2.38
C VAL A 112 6.58 -1.16 3.46
N MET A 113 5.75 -0.92 4.48
CA MET A 113 5.53 -1.92 5.53
C MET A 113 4.86 -3.18 4.97
N LEU A 114 3.92 -3.04 4.03
CA LEU A 114 3.25 -4.17 3.39
C LEU A 114 4.24 -5.03 2.59
N VAL A 115 5.15 -4.40 1.82
CA VAL A 115 6.22 -5.09 1.10
C VAL A 115 7.22 -5.75 2.06
N ILE A 116 7.61 -5.07 3.14
CA ILE A 116 8.51 -5.63 4.17
C ILE A 116 7.87 -6.83 4.84
N GLY A 117 6.62 -6.72 5.31
CA GLY A 117 5.90 -7.81 5.96
C GLY A 117 5.75 -9.02 5.06
N TYR A 118 5.42 -8.80 3.79
CA TYR A 118 5.36 -9.87 2.78
C TYR A 118 6.74 -10.51 2.55
N THR A 119 7.80 -9.72 2.49
CA THR A 119 9.16 -10.23 2.24
C THR A 119 9.73 -10.99 3.43
N ILE A 120 9.46 -10.55 4.67
CA ILE A 120 9.84 -11.27 5.89
C ILE A 120 9.10 -12.62 5.94
N ALA A 121 7.80 -12.60 5.69
CA ALA A 121 6.96 -13.80 5.60
C ALA A 121 7.50 -14.80 4.55
N TRP A 122 7.99 -14.30 3.40
CA TRP A 122 8.56 -15.14 2.35
C TRP A 122 9.94 -15.72 2.72
N ARG A 123 10.86 -14.90 3.25
CA ARG A 123 12.25 -15.32 3.51
C ARG A 123 12.42 -16.28 4.69
N HIS A 124 11.54 -16.23 5.68
CA HIS A 124 11.67 -17.07 6.86
C HIS A 124 11.37 -18.57 6.59
N TYR A 125 10.84 -18.90 5.40
CA TYR A 125 10.31 -20.24 5.10
C TYR A 125 10.72 -20.80 3.73
N GLN A 126 11.78 -20.24 3.13
CA GLN A 126 12.61 -20.97 2.15
C GLN A 126 13.60 -21.87 2.89
#